data_AF-A0A7V3YD20-F1
#
_entry.id   AF-A0A7V3YD20-F1
#
_cell.length_a   1.000
_cell.length_b   1.000
_cell.length_c   1.000
_cell.angle_alpha   90.00
_cell.angle_beta   90.00
_cell.angle_gamma   90.00
#
_symmetry.space_group_name_H-M   'P 1'
#
loop_
_entity.id
_entity.type
_entity.pdbx_description
1 polymer ?
#
loop_
_entity_poly.entity_id
_entity_poly.type
_entity_poly.pdbx_seq_one_letter_code
_entity_poly.pdbx_strand_id
1 'polypeptide(L)'
;MAFKKNTMGFSIVELILVIVLIGILASVALAKYVSLLSAGKTATCKLNQMNLRTAQTLYYTQNYIEFHNPHYAEKLEDLKPFMRNEEIPQCPEGYEYQIVGDGMIQCPYPPHQ
;
A
#
# COMPACT_ATOMS: atom_id res chain seq x y z
N MET A 1 -52.74 -28.01 17.97
CA MET A 1 -51.96 -28.78 16.97
C MET A 1 -50.49 -28.41 17.14
N ALA A 2 -49.69 -29.33 17.64
CA ALA A 2 -48.26 -29.08 17.88
C ALA A 2 -47.48 -29.26 16.57
N PHE A 3 -46.63 -28.27 16.22
CA PHE A 3 -45.71 -28.35 15.10
C PHE A 3 -44.67 -29.46 15.38
N LYS A 4 -44.73 -30.55 14.61
CA LYS A 4 -43.72 -31.61 14.64
C LYS A 4 -42.43 -31.04 14.06
N LYS A 5 -41.45 -30.76 14.93
CA LYS A 5 -40.15 -30.20 14.56
C LYS A 5 -39.36 -31.27 13.78
N ASN A 6 -39.26 -31.11 12.46
CA ASN A 6 -38.52 -32.02 11.58
C ASN A 6 -37.02 -31.78 11.76
N THR A 7 -36.39 -32.47 12.71
CA THR A 7 -34.95 -32.42 12.95
C THR A 7 -34.23 -33.33 11.95
N MET A 8 -34.17 -32.92 10.69
CA MET A 8 -33.25 -33.51 9.72
C MET A 8 -31.84 -32.99 10.05
N GLY A 9 -30.95 -33.91 10.44
CA GLY A 9 -29.55 -33.61 10.75
C GLY A 9 -28.72 -33.41 9.48
N PHE A 10 -27.65 -32.63 9.60
CA PHE A 10 -26.67 -32.40 8.55
C PHE A 10 -25.95 -33.71 8.18
N SER A 11 -25.82 -34.02 6.89
CA SER A 11 -25.12 -35.24 6.46
C SER A 11 -23.61 -35.03 6.47
N ILE A 12 -22.84 -36.04 6.90
CA ILE A 12 -21.37 -36.01 6.81
C ILE A 12 -20.92 -35.83 5.36
N VAL A 13 -21.65 -36.42 4.40
CA VAL A 13 -21.38 -36.25 2.96
C VAL A 13 -21.57 -34.80 2.53
N GLU A 14 -22.54 -34.10 3.11
CA GLU A 14 -22.82 -32.70 2.82
C GLU A 14 -21.69 -31.80 3.31
N LEU A 15 -21.11 -32.10 4.50
CA LEU A 15 -19.92 -31.41 4.97
C LEU A 15 -18.71 -31.64 4.05
N ILE A 16 -18.49 -32.90 3.66
CA ILE A 16 -17.34 -33.29 2.82
C ILE A 16 -17.42 -32.63 1.45
N LEU A 17 -18.59 -32.61 0.82
CA LEU A 17 -18.78 -31.95 -0.48
C LEU A 17 -18.47 -30.45 -0.37
N VAL A 18 -18.95 -29.79 0.69
CA VAL A 18 -18.74 -28.35 0.90
C VAL A 18 -17.26 -28.01 1.05
N ILE A 19 -16.49 -28.75 1.85
CA ILE A 19 -15.06 -28.48 2.00
C ILE A 19 -14.28 -28.73 0.71
N VAL A 20 -14.69 -29.73 -0.09
CA VAL A 20 -14.09 -30.00 -1.42
C VAL A 20 -14.36 -28.84 -2.37
N LEU A 21 -15.60 -28.35 -2.43
CA LEU A 21 -15.97 -27.22 -3.29
C LEU A 21 -15.26 -25.93 -2.87
N ILE A 22 -15.19 -25.64 -1.56
CA ILE A 22 -14.45 -24.47 -1.04
C ILE A 22 -12.96 -24.60 -1.37
N GLY A 23 -12.37 -25.79 -1.25
CA GLY A 23 -10.96 -26.02 -1.61
C GLY A 23 -10.65 -25.70 -3.08
N ILE A 24 -11.52 -26.12 -4.00
CA ILE A 24 -11.37 -25.80 -5.43
C ILE A 24 -11.45 -24.29 -5.66
N LEU A 25 -12.46 -23.62 -5.11
CA LEU A 25 -12.63 -22.18 -5.26
C LEU A 25 -11.48 -21.37 -4.63
N ALA A 26 -10.99 -21.79 -3.46
CA ALA A 26 -9.89 -21.15 -2.76
C ALA A 26 -8.58 -21.18 -3.55
N SER A 27 -8.30 -22.30 -4.25
CA SER A 27 -7.08 -22.44 -5.05
C SER A 27 -6.96 -21.37 -6.15
N VAL A 28 -8.05 -21.11 -6.88
CA VAL A 28 -8.10 -20.11 -7.96
C VAL A 28 -8.08 -18.69 -7.40
N ALA A 29 -8.78 -18.46 -6.29
CA ALA A 29 -8.83 -17.15 -5.64
C ALA A 29 -7.45 -16.71 -5.13
N LEU A 30 -6.67 -17.63 -4.56
CA LEU A 30 -5.35 -17.33 -4.00
C LEU A 30 -4.37 -16.82 -5.07
N ALA A 31 -4.31 -17.49 -6.23
CA ALA A 31 -3.41 -17.08 -7.31
C ALA A 31 -3.72 -15.66 -7.80
N LYS A 32 -5.00 -15.30 -7.92
CA LYS A 32 -5.42 -13.93 -8.30
C LYS A 32 -5.11 -12.92 -7.20
N TYR A 33 -5.33 -13.28 -5.94
CA TYR A 33 -5.10 -12.40 -4.80
C TYR A 33 -3.65 -11.94 -4.71
N VAL A 34 -2.67 -12.83 -4.93
CA VAL A 34 -1.24 -12.48 -4.90
C VAL A 34 -0.88 -11.42 -5.94
N SER A 35 -1.40 -11.51 -7.16
CA SER A 35 -1.16 -10.51 -8.21
C SER A 35 -1.83 -9.17 -7.90
N LEU A 36 -3.00 -9.17 -7.26
CA LEU A 36 -3.68 -7.94 -6.86
C LEU A 36 -2.93 -7.25 -5.72
N LEU A 37 -2.39 -8.02 -4.77
CA LEU A 37 -1.55 -7.49 -3.71
C LEU A 37 -0.30 -6.80 -4.25
N SER A 38 0.43 -7.43 -5.18
CA SER A 38 1.64 -6.83 -5.75
C SER A 38 1.30 -5.52 -6.49
N ALA A 39 0.26 -5.51 -7.32
CA ALA A 39 -0.19 -4.30 -8.01
C ALA A 39 -0.62 -3.19 -7.04
N GLY A 40 -1.33 -3.55 -5.96
CA GLY A 40 -1.74 -2.62 -4.91
C GLY A 40 -0.54 -1.99 -4.20
N LYS A 41 0.45 -2.80 -3.80
CA LYS A 41 1.70 -2.31 -3.20
C LYS A 41 2.44 -1.35 -4.13
N THR A 42 2.51 -1.66 -5.43
CA THR A 42 3.12 -0.76 -6.43
C THR A 42 2.39 0.56 -6.54
N ALA A 43 1.05 0.53 -6.58
CA ALA A 43 0.23 1.74 -6.64
C ALA A 43 0.41 2.61 -5.38
N THR A 44 0.37 2.00 -4.19
CA THR A 44 0.62 2.71 -2.92
C THR A 44 2.01 3.31 -2.89
N CYS A 45 3.04 2.58 -3.34
CA CYS A 45 4.40 3.09 -3.38
C CYS A 45 4.52 4.32 -4.29
N LYS A 46 3.89 4.30 -5.47
CA LYS A 46 3.87 5.45 -6.38
C LYS A 46 3.14 6.65 -5.79
N LEU A 47 2.00 6.42 -5.12
CA LEU A 47 1.27 7.48 -4.43
C LEU A 47 2.11 8.14 -3.33
N ASN A 48 2.83 7.34 -2.53
CA ASN A 48 3.74 7.85 -1.51
C ASN A 48 4.86 8.70 -2.12
N GLN A 49 5.46 8.27 -3.24
CA GLN A 49 6.47 9.06 -3.97
C GLN A 49 5.89 10.39 -4.45
N MET A 50 4.65 10.42 -4.96
CA MET A 50 3.98 11.66 -5.39
C MET A 50 3.71 12.61 -4.22
N ASN A 51 3.32 12.08 -3.06
CA ASN A 51 3.14 12.89 -1.85
C ASN A 51 4.47 13.52 -1.41
N LEU A 52 5.56 12.74 -1.42
CA LEU A 52 6.90 13.23 -1.08
C LEU A 52 7.42 14.25 -2.11
N ARG A 53 7.13 14.09 -3.40
CA ARG A 53 7.43 15.10 -4.43
C ARG A 53 6.65 16.40 -4.20
N THR A 54 5.40 16.29 -3.76
CA THR A 54 4.62 17.47 -3.39
C THR A 54 5.25 18.18 -2.20
N ALA A 55 5.69 17.43 -1.18
CA ALA A 55 6.44 17.97 -0.05
C ALA A 55 7.76 18.65 -0.48
N GLN A 56 8.52 18.05 -1.41
CA GLN A 56 9.72 18.68 -2.00
C GLN A 56 9.41 20.03 -2.66
N THR A 57 8.33 20.11 -3.44
CA THR A 57 7.90 21.38 -4.06
C THR A 57 7.53 22.42 -3.02
N LEU A 58 6.86 22.02 -1.94
CA LEU A 58 6.53 22.92 -0.83
C LEU A 58 7.80 23.42 -0.11
N TYR A 59 8.74 22.51 0.17
CA TYR A 59 10.04 22.84 0.77
C TYR A 59 10.81 23.85 -0.09
N TYR A 60 10.91 23.58 -1.39
CA TYR A 60 11.56 24.47 -2.35
C TYR A 60 10.91 25.87 -2.35
N THR A 61 9.58 25.90 -2.35
CA THR A 61 8.80 27.16 -2.36
C THR A 61 8.99 27.94 -1.06
N GLN A 62 8.99 27.27 0.10
CA GLN A 62 9.23 27.93 1.38
C GLN A 62 10.63 28.53 1.45
N ASN A 63 11.65 27.79 1.01
CA ASN A 63 13.02 28.29 0.97
C ASN A 63 13.22 29.48 0.03
N TYR A 64 12.49 29.50 -1.08
CA TYR A 64 12.44 30.66 -1.97
C TYR A 64 11.84 31.88 -1.28
N ILE A 65 10.74 31.74 -0.56
CA ILE A 65 10.03 32.86 0.08
C ILE A 65 10.79 33.39 1.30
N GLU A 66 11.29 32.51 2.18
CA GLU A 66 11.90 32.91 3.45
C GLU A 66 13.37 33.32 3.28
N PHE A 67 14.13 32.58 2.48
CA PHE A 67 15.59 32.72 2.41
C PHE A 67 16.09 33.20 1.05
N HIS A 68 15.21 33.39 0.06
CA HIS A 68 15.58 33.72 -1.33
C HIS A 68 16.63 32.77 -1.92
N ASN A 69 16.69 31.53 -1.42
CA ASN A 69 17.65 30.51 -1.83
C ASN A 69 16.90 29.20 -2.14
N PRO A 70 16.31 29.07 -3.33
CA PRO A 70 15.54 27.90 -3.70
C PRO A 70 16.44 26.67 -3.83
N HIS A 71 16.16 25.64 -3.03
CA HIS A 71 16.83 24.35 -3.12
C HIS A 71 15.86 23.23 -2.71
N TYR A 72 16.10 22.04 -3.25
CA TYR A 72 15.41 20.82 -2.82
C TYR A 72 16.04 20.31 -1.52
N ALA A 73 15.24 19.61 -0.71
CA ALA A 73 15.76 18.97 0.49
C ALA A 73 16.74 17.85 0.10
N GLU A 74 17.87 17.77 0.78
CA GLU A 74 18.85 16.67 0.62
C GLU A 74 18.52 15.49 1.53
N LYS A 75 17.83 15.75 2.64
CA LYS A 75 17.45 14.75 3.63
C LYS A 75 15.93 14.57 3.63
N LEU A 76 15.50 13.33 3.82
CA LEU A 76 14.08 13.00 3.81
C LEU A 76 13.37 13.54 5.06
N GLU A 77 14.12 13.72 6.15
CA GLU A 77 13.64 14.29 7.40
C GLU A 77 13.17 15.74 7.26
N ASP A 78 13.80 16.51 6.37
CA ASP A 78 13.43 17.91 6.13
C ASP A 78 12.04 18.05 5.50
N LEU A 79 11.52 16.96 4.92
CA LEU A 79 10.18 16.92 4.33
C LEU A 79 9.09 16.59 5.35
N LYS A 80 9.43 16.06 6.53
CA LYS A 80 8.46 15.73 7.60
C LYS A 80 7.46 16.85 7.89
N PRO A 81 7.85 18.13 8.07
CA PRO A 81 6.89 19.21 8.36
C PRO A 81 5.83 19.43 7.27
N PHE A 82 6.07 18.98 6.04
CA PHE A 82 5.13 19.09 4.92
C PHE A 82 4.29 17.82 4.72
N MET A 83 4.51 16.79 5.53
CA MET A 83 3.80 15.53 5.47
C MET A 83 2.68 15.49 6.49
N ARG A 84 1.64 14.73 6.17
CA ARG A 84 0.54 14.48 7.11
C ARG A 84 1.08 13.72 8.32
N ASN A 85 0.80 14.25 9.52
CA ASN A 85 1.28 13.74 10.82
C ASN A 85 2.81 13.80 11.03
N GLU A 86 3.55 14.54 10.20
CA GLU A 86 5.01 14.64 10.31
C GLU A 86 5.76 13.31 10.13
N GLU A 87 5.09 12.33 9.51
CA GLU A 87 5.61 10.99 9.28
C GLU A 87 5.96 10.80 7.80
N ILE A 88 7.14 10.21 7.56
CA ILE A 88 7.52 9.77 6.22
C ILE A 88 6.87 8.41 5.95
N PRO A 89 6.04 8.28 4.89
CA PRO A 89 5.46 7.01 4.54
C PRO A 89 6.57 6.04 4.17
N GLN A 90 6.43 4.79 4.59
CA GLN A 90 7.33 3.71 4.22
C GLN A 90 6.84 3.03 2.95
N CYS A 91 7.75 2.45 2.16
CA CYS A 91 7.33 1.58 1.07
C CYS A 91 6.58 0.36 1.65
N PRO A 92 5.52 -0.14 1.00
CA PRO A 92 4.84 -1.38 1.43
C PRO A 92 5.74 -2.62 1.49
N GLU A 93 6.94 -2.56 0.90
CA GLU A 93 7.96 -3.62 0.94
C GLU A 93 9.06 -3.34 1.98
N GLY A 94 8.91 -2.29 2.81
CA GLY A 94 9.82 -1.96 3.92
C GLY A 94 11.08 -1.17 3.54
N TYR A 95 11.18 -0.70 2.30
CA TYR A 95 12.30 0.13 1.85
C TYR A 95 12.05 1.62 2.11
N GLU A 96 13.12 2.34 2.48
CA GLU A 96 13.11 3.79 2.58
C GLU A 96 13.21 4.45 1.21
N TYR A 97 12.58 5.61 1.07
CA TYR A 97 12.65 6.42 -0.14
C TYR A 97 13.98 7.17 -0.22
N GLN A 98 14.50 7.34 -1.43
CA GLN A 98 15.74 8.05 -1.69
C GLN A 98 15.45 9.31 -2.51
N ILE A 99 16.12 10.40 -2.14
CA ILE A 99 16.15 11.63 -2.92
C ILE A 99 17.30 11.49 -3.91
N VAL A 100 16.96 11.38 -5.19
CA VAL A 100 17.89 11.36 -6.31
C VAL A 100 18.10 12.80 -6.79
N GLY A 101 19.11 13.02 -7.63
CA GLY A 101 19.43 14.36 -8.16
C GLY A 101 18.20 15.11 -8.66
N ASP A 102 18.17 16.43 -8.39
CA ASP A 102 17.06 17.34 -8.68
C ASP A 102 15.79 17.12 -7.81
N GLY A 103 15.96 16.63 -6.57
CA GLY A 103 14.85 16.47 -5.61
C GLY A 103 13.88 15.34 -5.95
N MET A 104 14.22 14.46 -6.90
CA MET A 104 13.35 13.38 -7.33
C MET A 104 13.29 12.27 -6.29
N ILE A 105 12.08 11.96 -5.82
CA ILE A 105 11.85 10.84 -4.91
C ILE A 105 11.73 9.55 -5.71
N GLN A 106 12.55 8.56 -5.35
CA GLN A 106 12.51 7.19 -5.88
C GLN A 106 12.51 6.14 -4.76
N CYS A 107 11.85 5.03 -5.05
CA CYS A 107 11.93 3.82 -4.23
C CYS A 107 13.07 2.93 -4.78
N PRO A 108 13.99 2.41 -3.96
CA PRO A 108 15.07 1.54 -4.45
C PRO A 108 14.58 0.17 -4.92
N TYR A 109 13.34 -0.22 -4.60
CA TYR A 109 12.79 -1.53 -4.94
C TYR A 109 12.40 -1.62 -6.44
N PRO A 110 13.02 -2.51 -7.25
CA PRO A 110 12.89 -2.49 -8.72
C PRO A 110 11.46 -2.57 -9.28
N PRO A 111 10.53 -3.36 -8.71
CA PRO A 111 9.13 -3.37 -9.16
C PRO A 111 8.39 -2.04 -8.97
N HIS A 112 8.89 -1.14 -8.12
CA HIS A 112 8.26 0.12 -7.73
C HIS A 112 9.03 1.37 -8.17
N GLN A 113 10.10 1.18 -8.95
CA GLN A 113 10.82 2.28 -9.61
C GLN A 113 9.95 2.96 -10.68
#